data_AF-G2IZ29-F1
#
_entry.id   AF-G2IZ29-F1
#
_cell.length_a   1.000
_cell.length_b   1.000
_cell.length_c   1.000
_cell.angle_alpha   90.00
_cell.angle_beta   90.00
_cell.angle_gamma   90.00
#
_symmetry.space_group_name_H-M   'P 1'
#
loop_
_entity.id
_entity.type
_entity.pdbx_description
1 polymer ?
#
loop_
_entity_poly.entity_id
_entity_poly.type
_entity_poly.pdbx_seq_one_letter_code
_entity_poly.pdbx_strand_id
1 'polypeptide(L)'
;MTTIAAPVQTPTIPGTPFAGGFYVGRFQIDGQQYALIVSPKTAGTLTGKWGEFGQDVPGARSYNDGRANTLAMAEAGSELAQQALALNINGLDDWYIPSRDELELCYRYLKPTAGENYCSFRDGDNASSLPVGYPYTEDTPAQTPAEAFRDGGAEAFNPRWYWASTQFSPDYAWGQTFDDGYQNVDHKDYQCRARAVRRELVL
;
A
#
# COMPACT_ATOMS: atom_id res chain seq x y z
N MET A 1 -6.66 -37.79 -8.42
CA MET A 1 -6.18 -37.41 -7.07
C MET A 1 -5.86 -35.93 -7.13
N THR A 2 -6.72 -35.09 -6.57
CA THR A 2 -6.46 -33.65 -6.49
C THR A 2 -5.55 -33.44 -5.29
N THR A 3 -4.26 -33.22 -5.52
CA THR A 3 -3.34 -32.74 -4.48
C THR A 3 -3.82 -31.37 -4.04
N ILE A 4 -4.46 -31.30 -2.88
CA ILE A 4 -4.66 -30.03 -2.18
C ILE A 4 -3.26 -29.60 -1.75
N ALA A 5 -2.75 -28.53 -2.35
CA ALA A 5 -1.50 -27.92 -1.89
C ALA A 5 -1.65 -27.59 -0.40
N ALA A 6 -0.66 -27.97 0.42
CA ALA A 6 -0.64 -27.57 1.83
C ALA A 6 -0.73 -26.03 1.93
N PRO A 7 -1.49 -25.48 2.89
CA PRO A 7 -1.58 -24.04 3.05
C PRO A 7 -0.16 -23.47 3.25
N VAL A 8 0.24 -22.56 2.37
CA VAL A 8 1.55 -21.90 2.48
C VAL A 8 1.51 -21.04 3.74
N GLN A 9 2.42 -21.30 4.68
CA GLN A 9 2.50 -20.55 5.91
C GLN A 9 2.84 -19.07 5.61
N THR A 10 2.01 -18.16 6.12
CA THR A 10 2.25 -16.73 6.01
C THR A 10 3.57 -16.36 6.72
N PRO A 11 4.51 -15.66 6.04
CA PRO A 11 5.74 -15.20 6.67
C PRO A 11 5.48 -14.23 7.82
N THR A 12 6.48 -14.08 8.68
CA THR A 12 6.47 -13.10 9.78
C THR A 12 7.50 -11.98 9.61
N ILE A 13 8.38 -12.09 8.61
CA ILE A 13 9.47 -11.13 8.35
C ILE A 13 9.09 -10.28 7.13
N PRO A 14 8.90 -8.96 7.28
CA PRO A 14 8.66 -8.07 6.15
C PRO A 14 9.77 -8.14 5.10
N GLY A 15 9.40 -8.02 3.82
CA GLY A 15 10.32 -8.15 2.69
C GLY A 15 10.60 -9.61 2.28
N THR A 16 10.02 -10.61 2.95
CA THR A 16 10.13 -12.02 2.52
C THR A 16 9.32 -12.27 1.26
N PRO A 17 9.88 -12.90 0.20
CA PRO A 17 9.12 -13.30 -0.98
C PRO A 17 7.91 -14.17 -0.62
N PHE A 18 6.72 -13.75 -1.03
CA PHE A 18 5.48 -14.44 -0.69
C PHE A 18 4.38 -14.08 -1.68
N ALA A 19 3.64 -15.09 -2.12
CA ALA A 19 2.42 -14.95 -2.91
C ALA A 19 2.59 -13.96 -4.09
N GLY A 20 3.67 -14.15 -4.85
CA GLY A 20 4.03 -13.37 -6.05
C GLY A 20 4.62 -11.98 -5.81
N GLY A 21 4.75 -11.52 -4.56
CA GLY A 21 5.44 -10.29 -4.20
C GLY A 21 6.24 -10.47 -2.92
N PHE A 22 6.16 -9.50 -2.01
CA PHE A 22 6.86 -9.52 -0.74
C PHE A 22 5.90 -9.24 0.40
N TYR A 23 5.95 -10.08 1.44
CA TYR A 23 5.15 -9.90 2.64
C TYR A 23 5.48 -8.56 3.32
N VAL A 24 4.47 -7.80 3.72
CA VAL A 24 4.62 -6.53 4.42
C VAL A 24 4.28 -6.67 5.90
N GLY A 25 3.09 -7.18 6.19
CA GLY A 25 2.53 -7.22 7.54
C GLY A 25 1.12 -7.79 7.55
N ARG A 26 0.47 -7.80 8.72
CA ARG A 26 -0.94 -8.20 8.85
C ARG A 26 -1.83 -6.98 9.11
N PHE A 27 -3.05 -7.06 8.64
CA PHE A 27 -4.10 -6.09 8.91
C PHE A 27 -5.46 -6.79 8.93
N GLN A 28 -6.51 -6.06 9.30
CA GLN A 28 -7.87 -6.60 9.35
C GLN A 28 -8.88 -5.73 8.60
N ILE A 29 -9.85 -6.42 8.02
CA ILE A 29 -11.06 -5.84 7.43
C ILE A 29 -12.22 -6.63 8.01
N ASP A 30 -13.18 -5.93 8.64
CA ASP A 30 -14.39 -6.54 9.24
C ASP A 30 -14.10 -7.76 10.14
N GLY A 31 -13.02 -7.68 10.93
CA GLY A 31 -12.59 -8.73 11.86
C GLY A 31 -11.85 -9.90 11.21
N GLN A 32 -11.73 -9.92 9.89
CA GLN A 32 -10.98 -10.94 9.15
C GLN A 32 -9.54 -10.46 8.91
N GLN A 33 -8.56 -11.34 9.16
CA GLN A 33 -7.15 -10.98 9.11
C GLN A 33 -6.52 -11.33 7.76
N TYR A 34 -5.74 -10.41 7.23
CA TYR A 34 -5.07 -10.54 5.95
C TYR A 34 -3.58 -10.31 6.08
N ALA A 35 -2.79 -11.01 5.28
CA ALA A 35 -1.41 -10.66 4.98
C ALA A 35 -1.43 -9.67 3.81
N LEU A 36 -0.71 -8.55 3.95
CA LEU A 36 -0.49 -7.61 2.86
C LEU A 36 0.80 -8.00 2.11
N ILE A 37 0.73 -7.99 0.78
CA ILE A 37 1.84 -8.32 -0.11
C ILE A 37 2.06 -7.14 -1.05
N VAL A 38 3.27 -6.58 -1.06
CA VAL A 38 3.65 -5.54 -2.01
C VAL A 38 4.25 -6.17 -3.27
N SER A 39 3.89 -5.62 -4.43
CA SER A 39 4.41 -6.06 -5.72
C SER A 39 5.93 -5.85 -5.87
N PRO A 40 6.62 -6.66 -6.71
CA PRO A 40 7.95 -6.33 -7.20
C PRO A 40 8.00 -4.92 -7.81
N LYS A 41 9.01 -4.14 -7.44
CA LYS A 41 9.10 -2.70 -7.75
C LYS A 41 8.95 -2.43 -9.24
N THR A 42 9.70 -3.16 -10.08
CA THR A 42 9.74 -2.94 -11.53
C THR A 42 8.46 -3.33 -12.25
N ALA A 43 7.66 -4.23 -11.67
CA ALA A 43 6.44 -4.76 -12.30
C ALA A 43 5.17 -4.06 -11.81
N GLY A 44 5.12 -3.63 -10.54
CA GLY A 44 3.90 -3.10 -9.93
C GLY A 44 3.96 -1.64 -9.51
N THR A 45 5.04 -0.91 -9.82
CA THR A 45 5.05 0.56 -9.65
C THR A 45 4.47 1.22 -10.90
N LEU A 46 3.37 1.93 -10.71
CA LEU A 46 2.67 2.70 -11.73
C LEU A 46 2.84 4.20 -11.49
N THR A 47 2.54 5.01 -12.49
CA THR A 47 2.48 6.48 -12.35
C THR A 47 1.28 7.00 -13.11
N GLY A 48 0.51 7.88 -12.49
CA GLY A 48 -0.67 8.45 -13.11
C GLY A 48 -1.41 9.37 -12.16
N LYS A 49 -2.50 9.95 -12.66
CA LYS A 49 -3.46 10.68 -11.85
C LYS A 49 -4.26 9.69 -11.01
N TRP A 50 -4.65 10.11 -9.81
CA TRP A 50 -5.61 9.34 -9.02
C TRP A 50 -7.01 9.40 -9.66
N GLY A 51 -7.43 10.57 -10.14
CA GLY A 51 -8.69 10.79 -10.84
C GLY A 51 -8.90 12.27 -11.21
N GLU A 52 -10.07 12.63 -11.73
CA GLU A 52 -10.33 14.00 -12.20
C GLU A 52 -10.75 14.94 -11.05
N PHE A 53 -10.27 16.18 -11.06
CA PHE A 53 -10.63 17.22 -10.10
C PHE A 53 -12.16 17.44 -10.04
N GLY A 54 -12.72 17.66 -8.85
CA GLY A 54 -14.17 17.81 -8.62
C GLY A 54 -15.01 16.53 -8.68
N GLN A 55 -14.48 15.38 -9.12
CA GLN A 55 -15.26 14.14 -9.27
C GLN A 55 -15.38 13.34 -7.96
N ASP A 56 -16.54 13.31 -7.32
CA ASP A 56 -16.71 12.46 -6.14
C ASP A 56 -16.73 10.96 -6.50
N VAL A 57 -16.02 10.13 -5.74
CA VAL A 57 -16.00 8.66 -5.90
C VAL A 57 -16.32 8.01 -4.54
N PRO A 58 -17.62 7.95 -4.15
CA PRO A 58 -18.00 7.51 -2.81
C PRO A 58 -17.50 6.11 -2.43
N GLY A 59 -17.39 5.20 -3.42
CA GLY A 59 -16.88 3.84 -3.25
C GLY A 59 -15.37 3.75 -2.97
N ALA A 60 -14.63 4.85 -3.09
CA ALA A 60 -13.18 4.90 -2.88
C ALA A 60 -12.77 5.53 -1.53
N ARG A 61 -13.66 5.54 -0.53
CA ARG A 61 -13.41 6.19 0.78
C ARG A 61 -12.96 5.24 1.89
N SER A 62 -12.77 3.95 1.60
CA SER A 62 -12.30 3.01 2.61
C SER A 62 -10.86 3.33 3.03
N TYR A 63 -10.58 3.31 4.33
CA TYR A 63 -9.22 3.50 4.85
C TYR A 63 -8.41 2.21 4.81
N ASN A 64 -9.03 1.03 4.78
CA ASN A 64 -8.37 -0.28 4.88
C ASN A 64 -8.74 -1.29 3.78
N ASP A 65 -9.64 -0.97 2.86
CA ASP A 65 -9.96 -1.84 1.71
C ASP A 65 -9.55 -1.18 0.39
N GLY A 66 -8.26 -1.26 0.05
CA GLY A 66 -7.73 -0.71 -1.19
C GLY A 66 -8.27 -1.39 -2.44
N ARG A 67 -8.67 -2.66 -2.35
CA ARG A 67 -9.26 -3.40 -3.47
C ARG A 67 -10.63 -2.83 -3.82
N ALA A 68 -11.50 -2.66 -2.83
CA ALA A 68 -12.81 -2.03 -3.02
C ALA A 68 -12.68 -0.61 -3.59
N ASN A 69 -11.73 0.17 -3.05
CA ASN A 69 -11.46 1.51 -3.54
C ASN A 69 -10.97 1.53 -5.00
N THR A 70 -10.00 0.67 -5.33
CA THR A 70 -9.41 0.63 -6.68
C THR A 70 -10.43 0.21 -7.72
N LEU A 71 -11.35 -0.71 -7.39
CA LEU A 71 -12.48 -1.06 -8.25
C LEU A 71 -13.38 0.15 -8.51
N ALA A 72 -13.77 0.89 -7.46
CA ALA A 72 -14.59 2.10 -7.60
C ALA A 72 -13.88 3.21 -8.39
N MET A 73 -12.56 3.38 -8.19
CA MET A 73 -11.75 4.31 -8.99
C MET A 73 -11.76 3.94 -10.47
N ALA A 74 -11.60 2.65 -10.81
CA ALA A 74 -11.58 2.17 -12.18
C ALA A 74 -12.94 2.35 -12.87
N GLU A 75 -14.04 2.07 -12.16
CA GLU A 75 -15.42 2.33 -12.61
C GLU A 75 -15.66 3.83 -12.85
N ALA A 76 -15.06 4.70 -12.03
CA ALA A 76 -15.13 6.15 -12.19
C ALA A 76 -14.22 6.69 -13.31
N GLY A 77 -13.45 5.83 -13.99
CA GLY A 77 -12.61 6.19 -15.14
C GLY A 77 -11.14 6.47 -14.81
N SER A 78 -10.67 6.15 -13.60
CA SER A 78 -9.25 6.31 -13.26
C SER A 78 -8.37 5.32 -14.04
N GLU A 79 -7.58 5.84 -14.99
CA GLU A 79 -6.63 5.04 -15.77
C GLU A 79 -5.59 4.35 -14.87
N LEU A 80 -5.14 5.01 -13.80
CA LEU A 80 -4.18 4.45 -12.85
C LEU A 80 -4.75 3.21 -12.15
N ALA A 81 -6.01 3.26 -11.73
CA ALA A 81 -6.68 2.13 -11.11
C ALA A 81 -6.94 1.00 -12.10
N GLN A 82 -7.35 1.33 -13.33
CA GLN A 82 -7.54 0.34 -14.40
C GLN A 82 -6.22 -0.39 -14.71
N GLN A 83 -5.11 0.34 -14.77
CA GLN A 83 -3.78 -0.26 -14.95
C GLN A 83 -3.41 -1.17 -13.78
N ALA A 84 -3.67 -0.77 -12.54
CA ALA A 84 -3.38 -1.59 -11.36
C ALA A 84 -4.16 -2.91 -11.37
N LEU A 85 -5.46 -2.87 -11.71
CA LEU A 85 -6.32 -4.05 -11.79
C LEU A 85 -6.01 -4.94 -13.00
N ALA A 86 -5.32 -4.43 -14.01
CA ALA A 86 -4.90 -5.20 -15.18
C ALA A 86 -3.52 -5.87 -15.01
N LEU A 87 -2.82 -5.60 -13.91
CA LEU A 87 -1.50 -6.19 -13.64
C LEU A 87 -1.61 -7.72 -13.53
N ASN A 88 -0.78 -8.42 -14.29
CA ASN A 88 -0.48 -9.82 -14.04
C ASN A 88 1.01 -9.94 -13.66
N ILE A 89 1.27 -10.20 -12.38
CA ILE A 89 2.63 -10.31 -11.84
C ILE A 89 2.80 -11.68 -11.23
N ASN A 90 3.81 -12.42 -11.71
CA ASN A 90 4.10 -13.78 -11.27
C ASN A 90 2.88 -14.72 -11.35
N GLY A 91 2.01 -14.51 -12.36
CA GLY A 91 0.81 -15.32 -12.59
C GLY A 91 -0.41 -14.93 -11.75
N LEU A 92 -0.34 -13.83 -10.99
CA LEU A 92 -1.43 -13.34 -10.14
C LEU A 92 -1.99 -12.03 -10.69
N ASP A 93 -3.30 -11.89 -10.68
CA ASP A 93 -4.07 -10.81 -11.33
C ASP A 93 -5.01 -10.04 -10.37
N ASP A 94 -4.82 -10.21 -9.06
CA ASP A 94 -5.62 -9.59 -8.00
C ASP A 94 -4.90 -8.39 -7.34
N TRP A 95 -4.06 -7.70 -8.10
CA TRP A 95 -3.32 -6.51 -7.67
C TRP A 95 -4.19 -5.25 -7.67
N TYR A 96 -3.94 -4.35 -6.73
CA TYR A 96 -4.70 -3.10 -6.57
C TYR A 96 -3.85 -1.99 -5.93
N ILE A 97 -4.34 -0.75 -5.96
CA ILE A 97 -3.69 0.38 -5.27
C ILE A 97 -4.01 0.29 -3.77
N PRO A 98 -3.02 0.33 -2.86
CA PRO A 98 -3.28 0.21 -1.43
C PRO A 98 -4.16 1.35 -0.93
N SER A 99 -5.05 1.07 0.03
CA SER A 99 -5.72 2.13 0.81
C SER A 99 -4.72 2.88 1.70
N ARG A 100 -5.19 3.94 2.38
CA ARG A 100 -4.37 4.71 3.31
C ARG A 100 -3.67 3.82 4.35
N ASP A 101 -4.41 2.94 5.01
CA ASP A 101 -3.86 2.06 6.06
C ASP A 101 -2.98 0.94 5.49
N GLU A 102 -3.24 0.45 4.27
CA GLU A 102 -2.36 -0.53 3.61
C GLU A 102 -1.02 0.11 3.16
N LEU A 103 -1.06 1.37 2.70
CA LEU A 103 0.14 2.13 2.32
C LEU A 103 0.97 2.50 3.55
N GLU A 104 0.31 2.87 4.65
CA GLU A 104 0.94 3.09 5.95
C GLU A 104 1.71 1.84 6.41
N LEU A 105 1.11 0.65 6.25
CA LEU A 105 1.74 -0.60 6.60
C LEU A 105 3.01 -0.85 5.78
N CYS A 106 2.99 -0.49 4.49
CA CYS A 106 4.17 -0.53 3.63
C CYS A 106 5.29 0.36 4.18
N TYR A 107 5.00 1.61 4.55
CA TYR A 107 6.01 2.49 5.14
C TYR A 107 6.52 1.94 6.48
N ARG A 108 5.61 1.54 7.37
CA ARG A 108 5.90 1.03 8.71
C ARG A 108 6.93 -0.10 8.73
N TYR A 109 6.83 -1.02 7.77
CA TYR A 109 7.66 -2.23 7.75
C TYR A 109 8.75 -2.22 6.67
N LEU A 110 8.63 -1.38 5.65
CA LEU A 110 9.55 -1.30 4.52
C LEU A 110 10.11 0.12 4.32
N LYS A 111 10.18 0.92 5.39
CA LYS A 111 10.81 2.25 5.39
C LYS A 111 12.20 2.17 4.76
N PRO A 112 12.45 2.86 3.62
CA PRO A 112 13.70 2.71 2.89
C PRO A 112 14.83 3.55 3.50
N THR A 113 14.52 4.66 4.15
CA THR A 113 15.49 5.64 4.66
C THR A 113 15.86 5.39 6.12
N ALA A 114 17.02 5.91 6.53
CA ALA A 114 17.48 5.91 7.93
C ALA A 114 17.21 7.23 8.67
N GLY A 115 16.62 8.23 8.00
CA GLY A 115 16.28 9.52 8.60
C GLY A 115 15.14 9.43 9.61
N GLU A 116 14.93 10.50 10.35
CA GLU A 116 13.81 10.65 11.29
C GLU A 116 12.46 10.59 10.55
N ASN A 117 11.42 10.14 11.24
CA ASN A 117 10.06 10.21 10.71
C ASN A 117 9.46 11.59 10.92
N TYR A 118 8.63 12.01 9.97
CA TYR A 118 7.67 13.07 10.18
C TYR A 118 6.59 12.58 11.15
N CYS A 119 6.50 13.20 12.34
CA CYS A 119 5.57 12.81 13.39
C CYS A 119 4.91 14.04 14.05
N SER A 120 4.09 14.75 13.28
CA SER A 120 3.48 16.02 13.68
C SER A 120 2.31 15.88 14.65
N PHE A 121 1.46 14.87 14.45
CA PHE A 121 0.31 14.60 15.31
C PHE A 121 -0.05 13.11 15.33
N ARG A 122 -0.66 12.61 14.26
CA ARG A 122 -1.12 11.21 14.14
C ARG A 122 -0.63 10.53 12.86
N ASP A 123 0.47 11.04 12.30
CA ASP A 123 1.20 10.36 11.22
C ASP A 123 1.48 8.92 11.66
N GLY A 124 1.04 7.95 10.85
CA GLY A 124 1.20 6.53 11.15
C GLY A 124 0.10 5.86 11.94
N ASP A 125 -0.87 6.59 12.50
CA ASP A 125 -1.99 5.94 13.22
C ASP A 125 -2.78 5.00 12.30
N ASN A 126 -2.83 3.71 12.66
CA ASN A 126 -3.41 2.65 11.84
C ASN A 126 -4.13 1.62 12.73
N ALA A 127 -5.43 1.85 12.94
CA ALA A 127 -6.27 0.94 13.72
C ALA A 127 -6.55 -0.39 13.00
N SER A 128 -6.26 -0.46 11.70
CA SER A 128 -6.49 -1.64 10.87
C SER A 128 -5.31 -2.61 10.91
N SER A 129 -4.11 -2.16 11.28
CA SER A 129 -2.92 -3.02 11.31
C SER A 129 -2.96 -4.01 12.47
N LEU A 130 -2.20 -5.10 12.32
CA LEU A 130 -2.00 -6.12 13.36
C LEU A 130 -0.50 -6.34 13.59
N PRO A 131 0.04 -5.97 14.78
CA PRO A 131 -0.64 -5.28 15.88
C PRO A 131 -1.15 -3.87 15.50
N VAL A 132 -2.09 -3.33 16.28
CA VAL A 132 -2.62 -1.97 16.08
C VAL A 132 -1.47 -0.97 16.08
N GLY A 133 -1.45 -0.13 15.04
CA GLY A 133 -0.40 0.84 14.80
C GLY A 133 -0.71 2.16 15.48
N TYR A 134 0.14 2.56 16.41
CA TYR A 134 0.11 3.90 16.98
C TYR A 134 0.90 4.90 16.11
N PRO A 135 0.72 6.21 16.34
CA PRO A 135 1.48 7.25 15.63
C PRO A 135 2.99 7.01 15.68
N TYR A 136 3.67 7.47 14.63
CA TYR A 136 5.11 7.47 14.53
C TYR A 136 5.74 8.30 15.66
N THR A 137 6.98 7.93 15.99
CA THR A 137 7.92 8.82 16.67
C THR A 137 9.04 9.16 15.70
N GLU A 138 9.88 10.13 16.05
CA GLU A 138 11.06 10.48 15.25
C GLU A 138 11.88 9.23 14.87
N ASP A 139 11.99 8.26 15.78
CA ASP A 139 12.74 7.01 15.58
C ASP A 139 11.90 5.79 15.12
N THR A 140 10.56 5.83 15.21
CA THR A 140 9.69 4.67 14.94
C THR A 140 8.64 4.98 13.87
N PRO A 141 8.64 4.25 12.72
CA PRO A 141 9.48 3.10 12.38
C PRO A 141 10.95 3.46 12.07
N ALA A 142 11.85 2.54 12.40
CA ALA A 142 13.24 2.58 11.94
C ALA A 142 13.35 2.08 10.49
N GLN A 143 14.51 2.30 9.85
CA GLN A 143 14.80 1.75 8.52
C GLN A 143 14.58 0.23 8.50
N THR A 144 14.02 -0.30 7.41
CA THR A 144 13.80 -1.73 7.27
C THR A 144 15.13 -2.53 7.31
N PRO A 145 15.15 -3.71 7.97
CA PRO A 145 16.29 -4.61 7.91
C PRO A 145 16.39 -5.34 6.55
N ALA A 146 15.33 -5.34 5.74
CA ALA A 146 15.31 -5.99 4.44
C ALA A 146 16.14 -5.19 3.42
N GLU A 147 17.35 -5.66 3.11
CA GLU A 147 18.31 -4.92 2.27
C GLU A 147 17.76 -4.54 0.89
N ALA A 148 16.96 -5.41 0.28
CA ALA A 148 16.31 -5.13 -1.00
C ALA A 148 15.37 -3.92 -0.95
N PHE A 149 14.86 -3.57 0.23
CA PHE A 149 13.91 -2.48 0.45
C PHE A 149 14.54 -1.20 1.03
N ARG A 150 15.82 -1.22 1.42
CA ARG A 150 16.55 0.00 1.81
C ARG A 150 16.77 0.90 0.61
N ASP A 151 16.93 2.21 0.81
CA ASP A 151 17.15 3.17 -0.29
C ASP A 151 18.27 2.72 -1.25
N GLY A 152 18.01 2.83 -2.56
CA GLY A 152 18.84 2.25 -3.63
C GLY A 152 18.66 0.75 -3.88
N GLY A 153 17.95 0.02 -3.01
CA GLY A 153 17.65 -1.40 -3.15
C GLY A 153 16.71 -1.71 -4.32
N ALA A 154 16.82 -2.94 -4.85
CA ALA A 154 16.07 -3.38 -6.03
C ALA A 154 14.55 -3.34 -5.83
N GLU A 155 14.09 -3.52 -4.60
CA GLU A 155 12.68 -3.54 -4.22
C GLU A 155 12.26 -2.33 -3.39
N ALA A 156 13.15 -1.36 -3.18
CA ALA A 156 12.89 -0.20 -2.34
C ALA A 156 11.76 0.67 -2.89
N PHE A 157 10.89 1.16 -2.01
CA PHE A 157 10.15 2.37 -2.32
C PHE A 157 11.17 3.50 -2.51
N ASN A 158 11.00 4.31 -3.56
CA ASN A 158 11.84 5.51 -3.69
C ASN A 158 11.45 6.49 -2.58
N PRO A 159 12.38 7.31 -2.04
CA PRO A 159 12.09 8.32 -1.01
C PRO A 159 11.30 9.50 -1.62
N ARG A 160 10.05 9.21 -1.96
CA ARG A 160 9.12 10.03 -2.75
C ARG A 160 7.70 9.72 -2.30
N TRP A 161 6.77 10.53 -2.78
CA TRP A 161 5.35 10.34 -2.53
C TRP A 161 4.74 9.24 -3.40
N TYR A 162 3.84 8.46 -2.79
CA TYR A 162 2.94 7.49 -3.39
C TYR A 162 1.47 7.77 -3.05
N TRP A 163 0.59 7.56 -4.03
CA TRP A 163 -0.86 7.56 -3.86
C TRP A 163 -1.34 6.37 -3.03
N ALA A 164 -2.30 6.65 -2.16
CA ALA A 164 -3.25 5.67 -1.66
C ALA A 164 -4.53 5.72 -2.51
N SER A 165 -5.29 4.63 -2.55
CA SER A 165 -6.58 4.56 -3.24
C SER A 165 -7.70 5.28 -2.48
N THR A 166 -7.45 5.75 -1.25
CA THR A 166 -8.46 6.38 -0.40
C THR A 166 -8.68 7.84 -0.82
N GLN A 167 -9.88 8.14 -1.27
CA GLN A 167 -10.33 9.50 -1.53
C GLN A 167 -10.51 10.27 -0.21
N PHE A 168 -10.02 11.51 -0.18
CA PHE A 168 -10.28 12.43 0.92
C PHE A 168 -11.51 13.29 0.63
N SER A 169 -11.60 13.83 -0.59
CA SER A 169 -12.72 14.65 -1.04
C SER A 169 -12.89 14.58 -2.56
N PRO A 170 -13.89 15.26 -3.14
CA PRO A 170 -14.01 15.39 -4.59
C PRO A 170 -12.81 16.06 -5.28
N ASP A 171 -11.88 16.67 -4.53
CA ASP A 171 -10.71 17.36 -5.08
C ASP A 171 -9.38 16.69 -4.67
N TYR A 172 -9.36 15.99 -3.53
CA TYR A 172 -8.14 15.49 -2.93
C TYR A 172 -8.15 13.97 -2.69
N ALA A 173 -6.98 13.35 -2.83
CA ALA A 173 -6.73 11.95 -2.49
C ALA A 173 -5.59 11.84 -1.47
N TRP A 174 -5.62 10.77 -0.66
CA TRP A 174 -4.56 10.48 0.30
C TRP A 174 -3.29 9.99 -0.38
N GLY A 175 -2.15 10.29 0.24
CA GLY A 175 -0.94 9.52 0.01
C GLY A 175 0.09 9.69 1.12
N GLN A 176 1.26 9.12 0.88
CA GLN A 176 2.34 9.09 1.87
C GLN A 176 3.71 9.19 1.22
N THR A 177 4.61 9.96 1.85
CA THR A 177 6.02 10.02 1.48
C THR A 177 6.78 8.82 2.07
N PHE A 178 7.70 8.26 1.30
CA PHE A 178 8.60 7.19 1.77
C PHE A 178 9.99 7.71 2.16
N ASP A 179 10.16 9.04 2.22
CA ASP A 179 11.38 9.68 2.73
C ASP A 179 11.36 9.74 4.27
N ASP A 180 10.25 10.24 4.82
CA ASP A 180 10.05 10.49 6.25
C ASP A 180 8.69 10.00 6.77
N GLY A 181 7.82 9.46 5.91
CA GLY A 181 6.54 8.88 6.33
C GLY A 181 5.40 9.87 6.44
N TYR A 182 5.61 11.15 6.07
CA TYR A 182 4.57 12.18 6.08
C TYR A 182 3.32 11.73 5.33
N GLN A 183 2.16 11.81 6.00
CA GLN A 183 0.86 11.47 5.45
C GLN A 183 0.06 12.74 5.16
N ASN A 184 -0.38 12.90 3.92
CA ASN A 184 -1.08 14.09 3.47
C ASN A 184 -2.10 13.77 2.38
N VAL A 185 -2.72 14.84 1.89
CA VAL A 185 -3.65 14.80 0.76
C VAL A 185 -3.17 15.76 -0.31
N ASP A 186 -3.34 15.41 -1.59
CA ASP A 186 -3.12 16.33 -2.71
C ASP A 186 -4.25 16.29 -3.72
N HIS A 187 -4.23 17.27 -4.60
CA HIS A 187 -5.01 17.30 -5.82
C HIS A 187 -4.85 15.99 -6.60
N LYS A 188 -5.96 15.26 -6.72
CA LYS A 188 -5.96 13.91 -7.30
C LYS A 188 -5.71 13.88 -8.81
N ASP A 189 -5.73 15.03 -9.48
CA ASP A 189 -5.39 15.19 -10.90
C ASP A 189 -3.89 15.41 -11.14
N TYR A 190 -3.07 15.43 -10.08
CA TYR A 190 -1.62 15.39 -10.20
C TYR A 190 -1.12 13.98 -10.50
N GLN A 191 -0.04 13.89 -11.27
CA GLN A 191 0.63 12.63 -11.51
C GLN A 191 1.48 12.25 -10.30
N CYS A 192 1.21 11.08 -9.73
CA CYS A 192 2.03 10.50 -8.67
C CYS A 192 2.17 8.99 -8.87
N ARG A 193 3.02 8.37 -8.05
CA ARG A 193 3.30 6.94 -8.11
C ARG A 193 2.26 6.17 -7.33
N ALA A 194 1.95 4.95 -7.73
CA ALA A 194 1.28 3.98 -6.88
C ALA A 194 2.06 2.67 -6.98
N ARG A 195 2.27 1.96 -5.86
CA ARG A 195 2.84 0.62 -5.89
C ARG A 195 1.76 -0.37 -5.53
N ALA A 196 1.47 -1.27 -6.45
CA ALA A 196 0.39 -2.21 -6.29
C ALA A 196 0.65 -3.17 -5.14
N VAL A 197 -0.40 -3.53 -4.44
CA VAL A 197 -0.43 -4.55 -3.39
C VAL A 197 -1.48 -5.60 -3.73
N ARG A 198 -1.41 -6.75 -3.06
CA ARG A 198 -2.48 -7.74 -2.97
C ARG A 198 -2.59 -8.23 -1.53
N ARG A 199 -3.65 -8.99 -1.23
CA ARG A 199 -3.86 -9.54 0.11
C ARG A 199 -4.20 -11.01 0.07
N GLU A 200 -3.72 -11.74 1.08
CA GLU A 200 -4.04 -13.15 1.30
C GLU A 200 -4.77 -13.28 2.64
N LEU A 201 -5.83 -14.08 2.67
CA LEU A 201 -6.55 -14.38 3.90
C LEU A 201 -5.65 -15.22 4.82
N VAL A 202 -5.50 -14.79 6.08
CA VAL A 202 -4.81 -15.60 7.09
C VAL A 202 -5.85 -16.51 7.77
N LEU A 203 -5.70 -17.82 7.55
CA LEU A 203 -6.51 -18.87 8.16
C LEU A 203 -6.03 -19.25 9.56
#